data_AF-A0A150NZJ3-F1
#
_entry.id   AF-A0A150NZJ3-F1
#
_cell.length_a   1.000
_cell.length_b   1.000
_cell.length_c   1.000
_cell.angle_alpha   90.00
_cell.angle_beta   90.00
_cell.angle_gamma   90.00
#
_symmetry.space_group_name_H-M   'P 1'
#
loop_
_entity.id
_entity.type
_entity.pdbx_description
1 polymer ?
#
loop_
_entity_poly.entity_id
_entity_poly.type
_entity_poly.pdbx_seq_one_letter_code
_entity_poly.pdbx_strand_id
1 'polypeptide(L)'
;MAKKGKDYDRWVKAAAEQARTDNPLSLPYDVAVREAVAAAAFVKKYWEPDGERPGLKRVKSRLPASSSEELLSIVHAVQEAQTRLLLIIDPAVTDLGERARFLVDELESALEFLLDDDVDEPADAQLARLKEFHAQDGQRSSALSQALRDYAGLAESLEDRLVEADEEFDVRLIAEARKLAEDLQRRTLEAIPERATSAAATTIRNQLLHLMLERVGAIRKTAAHVFRRHPEIVREVTSAYERRRRAASRREKARKAAGSKPVENRQGAVPPPAAPASPAGAPPS
;
A
#
# COMPACT_ATOMS: atom_id res chain seq x y z
N MET A 1 -20.22 14.85 17.95
CA MET A 1 -20.66 13.59 17.32
C MET A 1 -21.86 13.75 16.37
N ALA A 2 -22.84 14.63 16.65
CA ALA A 2 -24.04 14.82 15.80
C ALA A 2 -23.77 15.23 14.32
N LYS A 3 -22.68 15.94 14.03
CA LYS A 3 -22.30 16.31 12.64
C LYS A 3 -21.80 15.11 11.82
N LYS A 4 -21.06 14.18 12.44
CA LYS A 4 -20.50 13.00 11.77
C LYS A 4 -21.60 12.01 11.35
N GLY A 5 -22.58 11.74 12.23
CA GLY A 5 -23.73 10.88 11.88
C GLY A 5 -24.58 11.44 10.74
N LYS A 6 -24.80 12.77 10.72
CA LYS A 6 -25.50 13.45 9.61
C LYS A 6 -24.74 13.35 8.29
N ASP A 7 -23.41 13.44 8.33
CA ASP A 7 -22.57 13.32 7.13
C ASP A 7 -22.59 11.87 6.58
N TYR A 8 -22.53 10.86 7.46
CA TYR A 8 -22.65 9.46 7.07
C TYR A 8 -23.96 9.18 6.31
N ASP A 9 -25.11 9.53 6.91
CA ASP A 9 -26.42 9.26 6.30
C ASP A 9 -26.59 9.99 4.96
N ARG A 10 -26.09 11.23 4.87
CA ARG A 10 -26.05 12.01 3.63
C ARG A 10 -25.31 11.24 2.53
N TRP A 11 -24.12 10.72 2.82
CA TRP A 11 -23.30 10.05 1.83
C TRP A 11 -23.81 8.64 1.49
N VAL A 12 -24.40 7.92 2.44
CA VAL A 12 -25.08 6.65 2.15
C VAL A 12 -26.21 6.88 1.15
N LYS A 13 -27.04 7.90 1.36
CA LYS A 13 -28.12 8.24 0.41
C LYS A 13 -27.57 8.59 -0.97
N ALA A 14 -26.53 9.42 -1.04
CA ALA A 14 -25.90 9.79 -2.32
C ALA A 14 -25.22 8.59 -3.02
N ALA A 15 -24.63 7.69 -2.26
CA ALA A 15 -23.97 6.49 -2.79
C ALA A 15 -24.98 5.43 -3.25
N ALA A 16 -26.15 5.36 -2.61
CA ALA A 16 -27.23 4.44 -3.01
C ALA A 16 -27.79 4.73 -4.41
N GLU A 17 -27.64 5.96 -4.92
CA GLU A 17 -27.96 6.31 -6.31
C GLU A 17 -27.04 5.59 -7.31
N GLN A 18 -25.88 5.10 -6.86
CA GLN A 18 -24.98 4.28 -7.68
C GLN A 18 -25.46 2.83 -7.62
N ALA A 19 -25.96 2.31 -8.75
CA ALA A 19 -26.39 0.92 -8.88
C ALA A 19 -25.26 -0.12 -8.74
N ARG A 20 -24.01 0.32 -8.53
CA ARG A 20 -22.83 -0.54 -8.39
C ARG A 20 -22.63 -0.94 -6.94
N THR A 21 -22.54 -2.23 -6.70
CA THR A 21 -22.45 -2.82 -5.35
C THR A 21 -21.22 -3.71 -5.19
N ASP A 22 -20.46 -3.93 -6.27
CA ASP A 22 -19.19 -4.64 -6.28
C ASP A 22 -18.08 -3.85 -5.59
N ASN A 23 -17.02 -4.53 -5.16
CA ASN A 23 -15.88 -3.85 -4.53
C ASN A 23 -15.03 -3.15 -5.62
N PRO A 24 -14.94 -1.81 -5.62
CA PRO A 24 -14.24 -1.09 -6.69
C PRO A 24 -12.72 -1.03 -6.53
N LEU A 25 -12.19 -1.51 -5.40
CA LEU A 25 -10.79 -1.35 -5.07
C LEU A 25 -9.90 -2.32 -5.83
N SER A 26 -8.98 -1.78 -6.64
CA SER A 26 -7.88 -2.52 -7.27
C SER A 26 -6.59 -2.49 -6.42
N LEU A 27 -6.64 -1.82 -5.29
CA LEU A 27 -5.55 -1.57 -4.35
C LEU A 27 -6.05 -1.71 -2.90
N PRO A 28 -5.16 -1.86 -1.91
CA PRO A 28 -5.57 -2.04 -0.51
C PRO A 28 -6.43 -0.91 0.03
N TYR A 29 -7.32 -1.24 0.97
CA TYR A 29 -8.29 -0.29 1.52
C TYR A 29 -7.63 0.95 2.15
N ASP A 30 -6.62 0.75 2.99
CA ASP A 30 -5.87 1.83 3.66
C ASP A 30 -5.16 2.74 2.64
N VAL A 31 -4.60 2.15 1.58
CA VAL A 31 -3.96 2.88 0.49
C VAL A 31 -4.99 3.74 -0.25
N ALA A 32 -6.17 3.19 -0.56
CA ALA A 32 -7.26 3.96 -1.19
C ALA A 32 -7.70 5.15 -0.34
N VAL A 33 -7.89 4.92 0.96
CA VAL A 33 -8.28 5.98 1.90
C VAL A 33 -7.21 7.07 1.98
N ARG A 34 -5.93 6.68 2.13
CA ARG A 34 -4.80 7.60 2.18
C ARG A 34 -4.66 8.40 0.88
N GLU A 35 -4.86 7.78 -0.27
CA GLU A 35 -4.87 8.48 -1.56
C GLU A 35 -6.04 9.46 -1.71
N ALA A 36 -7.21 9.13 -1.17
CA ALA A 36 -8.35 10.05 -1.14
C ALA A 36 -8.07 11.26 -0.25
N VAL A 37 -7.48 11.05 0.93
CA VAL A 37 -7.04 12.16 1.82
C VAL A 37 -6.00 13.03 1.14
N ALA A 38 -5.00 12.44 0.47
CA ALA A 38 -3.99 13.18 -0.29
C ALA A 38 -4.63 13.99 -1.44
N ALA A 39 -5.62 13.43 -2.14
CA ALA A 39 -6.34 14.15 -3.19
C ALA A 39 -7.15 15.34 -2.65
N ALA A 40 -7.77 15.21 -1.46
CA ALA A 40 -8.42 16.34 -0.80
C ALA A 40 -7.41 17.43 -0.43
N ALA A 41 -6.29 17.06 0.20
CA ALA A 41 -5.20 17.97 0.55
C ALA A 41 -4.63 18.70 -0.69
N PHE A 42 -4.52 17.99 -1.82
CA PHE A 42 -4.10 18.56 -3.10
C PHE A 42 -5.03 19.69 -3.56
N VAL A 43 -6.35 19.50 -3.48
CA VAL A 43 -7.32 20.55 -3.85
C VAL A 43 -7.12 21.80 -2.99
N LYS A 44 -6.95 21.62 -1.69
CA LYS A 44 -6.70 22.74 -0.76
C LYS A 44 -5.38 23.46 -1.07
N LYS A 45 -4.31 22.70 -1.31
CA LYS A 45 -2.96 23.23 -1.61
C LYS A 45 -2.92 24.04 -2.91
N TYR A 46 -3.62 23.58 -3.94
CA TYR A 46 -3.51 24.11 -5.30
C TYR A 46 -4.76 24.89 -5.77
N TRP A 47 -5.59 25.37 -4.83
CA TRP A 47 -6.82 26.07 -5.16
C TRP A 47 -6.56 27.40 -5.88
N GLU A 48 -5.80 28.29 -5.26
CA GLU A 48 -5.43 29.60 -5.81
C GLU A 48 -4.20 29.47 -6.75
N PRO A 49 -4.09 30.35 -7.77
CA PRO A 49 -2.88 30.45 -8.57
C PRO A 49 -1.71 30.98 -7.74
N ASP A 50 -0.48 30.71 -8.18
CA ASP A 50 0.76 31.12 -7.50
C ASP A 50 1.86 31.39 -8.52
N GLY A 51 2.16 32.68 -8.76
CA GLY A 51 3.06 33.10 -9.83
C GLY A 51 2.61 32.58 -11.21
N GLU A 52 3.50 31.85 -11.89
CA GLU A 52 3.20 31.23 -13.19
C GLU A 52 2.36 29.95 -13.08
N ARG A 53 2.19 29.40 -11.87
CA ARG A 53 1.39 28.18 -11.64
C ARG A 53 -0.11 28.50 -11.67
N PRO A 54 -0.90 27.82 -12.52
CA PRO A 54 -2.35 28.01 -12.53
C PRO A 54 -3.00 27.44 -11.26
N GLY A 55 -4.12 28.01 -10.80
CA GLY A 55 -4.90 27.47 -9.69
C GLY A 55 -6.11 26.64 -10.14
N LEU A 56 -6.58 25.70 -9.32
CA LEU A 56 -7.81 24.93 -9.57
C LEU A 56 -9.08 25.80 -9.59
N LYS A 57 -9.06 26.98 -8.96
CA LYS A 57 -10.17 27.95 -8.96
C LYS A 57 -10.70 28.29 -10.36
N ARG A 58 -9.84 28.24 -11.38
CA ARG A 58 -10.23 28.51 -12.78
C ARG A 58 -11.25 27.53 -13.34
N VAL A 59 -11.37 26.34 -12.75
CA VAL A 59 -12.32 25.27 -13.12
C VAL A 59 -13.35 25.02 -12.01
N LYS A 60 -13.64 26.04 -11.19
CA LYS A 60 -14.61 25.96 -10.08
C LYS A 60 -16.00 25.44 -10.45
N SER A 61 -16.42 25.57 -11.71
CA SER A 61 -17.68 25.03 -12.23
C SER A 61 -17.68 23.50 -12.37
N ARG A 62 -16.49 22.88 -12.48
CA ARG A 62 -16.32 21.41 -12.55
C ARG A 62 -15.77 20.81 -11.26
N LEU A 63 -15.00 21.59 -10.50
CA LEU A 63 -14.46 21.19 -9.20
C LEU A 63 -14.63 22.34 -8.21
N PRO A 64 -15.73 22.37 -7.44
CA PRO A 64 -15.97 23.41 -6.44
C PRO A 64 -14.88 23.49 -5.36
N ALA A 65 -14.76 24.63 -4.69
CA ALA A 65 -13.84 24.80 -3.56
C ALA A 65 -14.14 23.81 -2.42
N SER A 66 -15.42 23.47 -2.24
CA SER A 66 -15.90 22.51 -1.25
C SER A 66 -15.45 21.07 -1.54
N SER A 67 -14.94 20.74 -2.73
CA SER A 67 -14.56 19.38 -3.09
C SER A 67 -13.52 18.75 -2.15
N SER A 68 -12.63 19.57 -1.56
CA SER A 68 -11.71 19.09 -0.52
C SER A 68 -12.45 18.61 0.72
N GLU A 69 -13.36 19.42 1.24
CA GLU A 69 -14.11 19.12 2.48
C GLU A 69 -15.12 17.99 2.25
N GLU A 70 -15.77 17.98 1.09
CA GLU A 70 -16.67 16.91 0.67
C GLU A 70 -15.95 15.57 0.58
N LEU A 71 -14.77 15.52 -0.04
CA LEU A 71 -14.00 14.28 -0.13
C LEU A 71 -13.54 13.78 1.25
N LEU A 72 -13.12 14.66 2.16
CA LEU A 72 -12.80 14.27 3.54
C LEU A 72 -14.03 13.74 4.29
N SER A 73 -15.19 14.36 4.09
CA SER A 73 -16.46 13.89 4.67
C SER A 73 -16.86 12.51 4.11
N ILE A 74 -16.65 12.26 2.81
CA ILE A 74 -16.83 10.93 2.20
C ILE A 74 -15.85 9.91 2.77
N VAL A 75 -14.57 10.27 2.94
CA VAL A 75 -13.55 9.39 3.55
C VAL A 75 -13.99 8.95 4.94
N HIS A 76 -14.49 9.88 5.77
CA HIS A 76 -15.02 9.53 7.09
C HIS A 76 -16.21 8.57 7.00
N ALA A 77 -17.13 8.78 6.04
CA ALA A 77 -18.26 7.87 5.85
C ALA A 77 -17.81 6.46 5.39
N VAL A 78 -16.79 6.37 4.52
CA VAL A 78 -16.16 5.11 4.10
C VAL A 78 -15.51 4.38 5.27
N GLN A 79 -14.81 5.10 6.14
CA GLN A 79 -14.22 4.55 7.37
C GLN A 79 -15.30 4.03 8.32
N GLU A 80 -16.36 4.81 8.55
CA GLU A 80 -17.47 4.41 9.39
C GLU A 80 -18.21 3.17 8.84
N ALA A 81 -18.45 3.10 7.53
CA ALA A 81 -19.04 1.92 6.89
C ALA A 81 -18.15 0.67 7.01
N GLN A 82 -16.83 0.84 6.88
CA GLN A 82 -15.87 -0.24 7.09
C GLN A 82 -15.87 -0.72 8.55
N THR A 83 -15.86 0.19 9.53
CA THR A 83 -15.96 -0.15 10.95
C THR A 83 -17.26 -0.90 11.25
N ARG A 84 -18.40 -0.40 10.76
CA ARG A 84 -19.70 -1.06 10.91
C ARG A 84 -19.71 -2.47 10.30
N LEU A 85 -19.08 -2.65 9.12
CA LEU A 85 -18.94 -3.97 8.51
C LEU A 85 -18.08 -4.89 9.39
N LEU A 86 -16.92 -4.43 9.85
CA LEU A 86 -16.02 -5.21 10.71
C LEU A 86 -16.70 -5.65 12.02
N LEU A 87 -17.51 -4.77 12.64
CA LEU A 87 -18.30 -5.14 13.82
C LEU A 87 -19.26 -6.31 13.57
N ILE A 88 -19.71 -6.50 12.33
CA ILE A 88 -20.63 -7.59 11.95
C ILE A 88 -19.86 -8.86 11.60
N ILE A 89 -18.80 -8.75 10.79
CA ILE A 89 -18.12 -9.91 10.20
C ILE A 89 -16.93 -10.40 11.01
N ASP A 90 -16.40 -9.56 11.89
CA ASP A 90 -15.15 -9.78 12.59
C ASP A 90 -15.09 -8.98 13.92
N PRO A 91 -16.00 -9.28 14.87
CA PRO A 91 -16.10 -8.53 16.12
C PRO A 91 -14.81 -8.62 16.95
N ALA A 92 -14.02 -9.69 16.79
CA ALA A 92 -12.75 -9.89 17.47
C ALA A 92 -11.75 -8.74 17.23
N VAL A 93 -11.76 -8.12 16.04
CA VAL A 93 -10.91 -6.94 15.74
C VAL A 93 -11.29 -5.73 16.58
N THR A 94 -12.56 -5.61 16.97
CA THR A 94 -13.00 -4.47 17.78
C THR A 94 -12.48 -4.60 19.21
N ASP A 95 -12.56 -5.80 19.77
CA ASP A 95 -12.17 -6.05 21.16
C ASP A 95 -10.65 -6.08 21.34
N LEU A 96 -9.95 -6.75 20.41
CA LEU A 96 -8.54 -7.11 20.55
C LEU A 96 -7.64 -6.38 19.55
N GLY A 97 -8.22 -5.76 18.51
CA GLY A 97 -7.44 -5.24 17.39
C GLY A 97 -6.63 -3.99 17.71
N GLU A 98 -7.02 -3.17 18.69
CA GLU A 98 -6.19 -2.03 19.14
C GLU A 98 -4.90 -2.53 19.78
N ARG A 99 -5.00 -3.44 20.76
CA ARG A 99 -3.84 -4.05 21.40
C ARG A 99 -2.98 -4.84 20.42
N ALA A 100 -3.61 -5.53 19.46
CA ALA A 100 -2.90 -6.27 18.41
C ALA A 100 -2.07 -5.34 17.52
N ARG A 101 -2.60 -4.18 17.12
CA ARG A 101 -1.85 -3.21 16.32
C ARG A 101 -0.69 -2.62 17.12
N PHE A 102 -0.93 -2.25 18.37
CA PHE A 102 0.13 -1.81 19.28
C PHE A 102 1.27 -2.83 19.33
N LEU A 103 0.98 -4.11 19.56
CA LEU A 103 2.02 -5.14 19.64
C LEU A 103 2.77 -5.34 18.32
N VAL A 104 2.07 -5.24 17.18
CA VAL A 104 2.75 -5.29 15.86
C VAL A 104 3.68 -4.10 15.70
N ASP A 105 3.23 -2.88 16.00
CA ASP A 105 4.02 -1.66 15.87
C ASP A 105 5.26 -1.68 16.79
N GLU A 106 5.11 -2.10 18.05
CA GLU A 106 6.23 -2.21 19.00
C GLU A 106 7.26 -3.25 18.57
N LEU A 107 6.81 -4.45 18.16
CA LEU A 107 7.71 -5.51 17.70
C LEU A 107 8.41 -5.13 16.39
N GLU A 108 7.70 -4.49 15.44
CA GLU A 108 8.31 -3.96 14.22
C GLU A 108 9.36 -2.91 14.55
N SER A 109 9.05 -1.94 15.42
CA SER A 109 9.98 -0.88 15.80
C SER A 109 11.23 -1.42 16.50
N ALA A 110 11.10 -2.38 17.41
CA ALA A 110 12.24 -2.99 18.09
C ALA A 110 13.13 -3.76 17.11
N LEU A 111 12.52 -4.52 16.19
CA LEU A 111 13.23 -5.24 15.14
C LEU A 111 13.92 -4.29 14.15
N GLU A 112 13.29 -3.19 13.78
CA GLU A 112 13.92 -2.16 12.94
C GLU A 112 15.13 -1.54 13.63
N PHE A 113 14.99 -1.15 14.90
CA PHE A 113 16.08 -0.55 15.66
C PHE A 113 17.28 -1.49 15.80
N LEU A 114 17.03 -2.78 16.09
CA LEU A 114 18.08 -3.79 16.20
C LEU A 114 18.83 -4.02 14.88
N LEU A 115 18.10 -4.05 13.76
CA LEU A 115 18.63 -4.43 12.46
C LEU A 115 19.18 -3.24 11.65
N ASP A 116 18.88 -1.99 12.04
CA ASP A 116 19.47 -0.79 11.44
C ASP A 116 20.88 -0.51 11.98
N ASP A 117 21.76 -1.52 11.96
CA ASP A 117 23.12 -1.51 12.52
C ASP A 117 24.23 -1.41 11.45
N ASP A 118 23.87 -1.02 10.22
CA ASP A 118 24.72 -0.99 9.01
C ASP A 118 25.29 -2.37 8.59
N VAL A 119 24.76 -3.48 9.12
CA VAL A 119 25.13 -4.86 8.73
C VAL A 119 24.02 -5.53 7.93
N ASP A 120 24.29 -5.86 6.66
CA ASP A 120 23.34 -6.64 5.85
C ASP A 120 23.30 -8.11 6.30
N GLU A 121 22.21 -8.54 6.94
CA GLU A 121 22.00 -9.92 7.37
C GLU A 121 20.66 -10.52 6.87
N PRO A 122 20.46 -11.86 6.97
CA PRO A 122 19.22 -12.49 6.51
C PRO A 122 17.95 -11.98 7.22
N ALA A 123 18.10 -11.49 8.46
CA ALA A 123 17.01 -10.94 9.26
C ALA A 123 16.45 -9.64 8.65
N ASP A 124 17.29 -8.77 8.06
CA ASP A 124 16.85 -7.56 7.33
C ASP A 124 15.91 -7.91 6.19
N ALA A 125 16.33 -8.89 5.39
CA ALA A 125 15.56 -9.35 4.26
C ALA A 125 14.24 -10.00 4.72
N GLN A 126 14.22 -10.64 5.89
CA GLN A 126 13.01 -11.20 6.48
C GLN A 126 12.07 -10.11 7.00
N LEU A 127 12.56 -9.14 7.77
CA LEU A 127 11.78 -7.99 8.24
C LEU A 127 11.20 -7.21 7.06
N ALA A 128 11.99 -6.93 6.03
CA ALA A 128 11.52 -6.26 4.82
C ALA A 128 10.39 -7.04 4.11
N ARG A 129 10.46 -8.37 4.06
CA ARG A 129 9.39 -9.23 3.52
C ARG A 129 8.14 -9.18 4.39
N LEU A 130 8.27 -9.21 5.71
CA LEU A 130 7.14 -9.09 6.64
C LEU A 130 6.44 -7.75 6.47
N LYS A 131 7.20 -6.66 6.44
CA LYS A 131 6.68 -5.31 6.20
C LYS A 131 5.96 -5.21 4.86
N GLU A 132 6.51 -5.78 3.78
CA GLU A 132 5.84 -5.80 2.48
C GLU A 132 4.55 -6.63 2.49
N PHE A 133 4.57 -7.79 3.14
CA PHE A 133 3.44 -8.71 3.23
C PHE A 133 2.30 -8.12 4.07
N HIS A 134 2.62 -7.53 5.23
CA HIS A 134 1.65 -7.00 6.19
C HIS A 134 1.27 -5.52 5.96
N ALA A 135 1.93 -4.82 5.03
CA ALA A 135 1.65 -3.42 4.69
C ALA A 135 0.19 -3.14 4.29
N GLN A 136 -0.61 -4.17 4.05
CA GLN A 136 -1.95 -4.09 3.47
C GLN A 136 -3.05 -4.67 4.38
N ASP A 137 -2.66 -5.24 5.54
CA ASP A 137 -3.44 -6.28 6.22
C ASP A 137 -3.86 -5.94 7.67
N GLY A 138 -3.93 -4.65 8.02
CA GLY A 138 -4.24 -4.20 9.40
C GLY A 138 -5.71 -4.16 9.82
N GLN A 139 -6.65 -4.73 9.05
CA GLN A 139 -8.09 -4.49 9.25
C GLN A 139 -8.91 -5.72 9.69
N ARG A 140 -8.39 -6.94 9.57
CA ARG A 140 -9.09 -8.18 9.95
C ARG A 140 -8.33 -8.94 11.02
N SER A 141 -9.03 -9.70 11.85
CA SER A 141 -8.48 -10.48 12.96
C SER A 141 -7.56 -11.57 12.45
N SER A 142 -7.90 -12.21 11.34
CA SER A 142 -7.04 -13.23 10.71
C SER A 142 -5.72 -12.64 10.23
N ALA A 143 -5.78 -11.44 9.67
CA ALA A 143 -4.61 -10.74 9.16
C ALA A 143 -3.73 -10.20 10.30
N LEU A 144 -4.34 -9.61 11.35
CA LEU A 144 -3.66 -9.21 12.58
C LEU A 144 -3.07 -10.41 13.33
N SER A 145 -3.78 -11.54 13.39
CA SER A 145 -3.31 -12.79 13.98
C SER A 145 -2.07 -13.31 13.25
N GLN A 146 -2.04 -13.26 11.92
CA GLN A 146 -0.86 -13.65 11.15
C GLN A 146 0.30 -12.68 11.37
N ALA A 147 0.06 -11.36 11.32
CA ALA A 147 1.08 -10.35 11.60
C ALA A 147 1.73 -10.55 12.97
N LEU A 148 0.92 -10.69 14.02
CA LEU A 148 1.41 -10.95 15.38
C LEU A 148 2.29 -12.21 15.44
N ARG A 149 1.90 -13.31 14.77
CA ARG A 149 2.73 -14.52 14.74
C ARG A 149 4.05 -14.32 14.03
N ASP A 150 4.03 -13.62 12.90
CA ASP A 150 5.21 -13.46 12.08
C ASP A 150 6.24 -12.53 12.73
N TYR A 151 5.79 -11.38 13.25
CA TYR A 151 6.66 -10.45 13.97
C TYR A 151 7.14 -11.04 15.30
N ALA A 152 6.26 -11.71 16.08
CA ALA A 152 6.69 -12.39 17.30
C ALA A 152 7.66 -13.54 17.02
N GLY A 153 7.48 -14.27 15.92
CA GLY A 153 8.40 -15.34 15.53
C GLY A 153 9.79 -14.83 15.13
N LEU A 154 9.87 -13.68 14.45
CA LEU A 154 11.15 -13.04 14.15
C LEU A 154 11.79 -12.46 15.44
N ALA A 155 11.00 -11.78 16.28
CA ALA A 155 11.48 -11.25 17.56
C ALA A 155 12.00 -12.35 18.49
N GLU A 156 11.30 -13.48 18.61
CA GLU A 156 11.74 -14.64 19.40
C GLU A 156 13.08 -15.21 18.89
N SER A 157 13.29 -15.23 17.57
CA SER A 157 14.58 -15.69 17.01
C SER A 157 15.74 -14.73 17.26
N LEU A 158 15.45 -13.51 17.70
CA LEU A 158 16.41 -12.43 17.97
C LEU A 158 16.34 -11.93 19.42
N GLU A 159 15.69 -12.68 20.33
CA GLU A 159 15.35 -12.22 21.69
C GLU A 159 16.58 -11.73 22.47
N ASP A 160 17.63 -12.55 22.53
CA ASP A 160 18.87 -12.20 23.24
C ASP A 160 19.47 -10.88 22.74
N ARG A 161 19.45 -10.67 21.42
CA ARG A 161 19.97 -9.47 20.77
C ARG A 161 19.08 -8.25 21.02
N LEU A 162 17.76 -8.42 21.06
CA LEU A 162 16.81 -7.36 21.37
C LEU A 162 17.03 -6.83 22.80
N VAL A 163 17.23 -7.74 23.76
CA VAL A 163 17.50 -7.37 25.17
C VAL A 163 18.87 -6.71 25.33
N GLU A 164 19.87 -7.15 24.57
CA GLU A 164 21.20 -6.53 24.59
C GLU A 164 21.20 -5.14 23.95
N ALA A 165 20.41 -4.93 22.89
CA ALA A 165 20.32 -3.65 22.18
C ALA A 165 19.46 -2.61 22.90
N ASP A 166 18.42 -3.04 23.61
CA ASP A 166 17.51 -2.18 24.38
C ASP A 166 17.15 -2.82 25.73
N GLU A 167 17.78 -2.34 26.80
CA GLU A 167 17.51 -2.83 28.17
C GLU A 167 16.07 -2.55 28.63
N GLU A 168 15.36 -1.59 28.00
CA GLU A 168 13.95 -1.30 28.31
C GLU A 168 12.97 -2.18 27.51
N PHE A 169 13.46 -2.99 26.56
CA PHE A 169 12.61 -3.87 25.77
C PHE A 169 11.91 -4.92 26.66
N ASP A 170 10.58 -4.89 26.68
CA ASP A 170 9.78 -5.85 27.43
C ASP A 170 9.57 -7.14 26.62
N VAL A 171 10.42 -8.15 26.88
CA VAL A 171 10.35 -9.48 26.27
C VAL A 171 8.96 -10.12 26.39
N ARG A 172 8.17 -9.75 27.41
CA ARG A 172 6.81 -10.28 27.59
C ARG A 172 5.88 -9.92 26.43
N LEU A 173 6.20 -8.87 25.66
CA LEU A 173 5.44 -8.49 24.46
C LEU A 173 5.43 -9.59 23.39
N ILE A 174 6.51 -10.37 23.27
CA ILE A 174 6.59 -11.50 22.32
C ILE A 174 5.56 -12.57 22.69
N ALA A 175 5.53 -12.97 23.96
CA ALA A 175 4.58 -13.96 24.47
C ALA A 175 3.12 -13.43 24.42
N GLU A 176 2.93 -12.14 24.70
CA GLU A 176 1.62 -11.49 24.57
C GLU A 176 1.13 -11.51 23.13
N ALA A 177 1.98 -11.19 22.16
CA ALA A 177 1.64 -11.21 20.74
C ALA A 177 1.23 -12.61 20.27
N ARG A 178 1.96 -13.65 20.67
CA ARG A 178 1.61 -15.06 20.40
C ARG A 178 0.21 -15.40 20.94
N LYS A 179 -0.04 -15.09 22.21
CA LYS A 179 -1.33 -15.35 22.86
C LYS A 179 -2.46 -14.60 22.18
N LEU A 180 -2.26 -13.31 21.89
CA LEU A 180 -3.27 -12.48 21.25
C LEU A 180 -3.59 -12.95 19.83
N ALA A 181 -2.59 -13.46 19.10
CA ALA A 181 -2.80 -14.06 17.80
C ALA A 181 -3.71 -15.30 17.86
N GLU A 182 -3.52 -16.15 18.88
CA GLU A 182 -4.38 -17.32 19.12
C GLU A 182 -5.80 -16.90 19.51
N ASP A 183 -5.94 -15.92 20.40
CA ASP A 183 -7.25 -15.41 20.84
C ASP A 183 -8.03 -14.79 19.67
N LEU A 184 -7.37 -14.01 18.81
CA LEU A 184 -7.97 -13.48 17.58
C LEU A 184 -8.46 -14.62 16.66
N GLN A 185 -7.62 -15.63 16.42
CA GLN A 185 -8.02 -16.76 15.56
C GLN A 185 -9.20 -17.54 16.15
N ARG A 186 -9.18 -17.82 17.46
CA ARG A 186 -10.24 -18.54 18.17
C ARG A 186 -11.58 -17.81 18.05
N ARG A 187 -11.61 -16.51 18.37
CA ARG A 187 -12.83 -15.70 18.29
C ARG A 187 -13.36 -15.56 16.87
N THR A 188 -12.47 -15.56 15.87
CA THR A 188 -12.86 -15.55 14.45
C THR A 188 -13.61 -16.83 14.09
N LEU A 189 -13.18 -17.98 14.60
CA LEU A 189 -13.82 -19.27 14.35
C LEU A 189 -15.16 -19.41 15.08
N GLU A 190 -15.33 -18.74 16.22
CA GLU A 190 -16.56 -18.74 17.02
C GLU A 190 -17.62 -17.77 16.48
N ALA A 191 -17.21 -16.73 15.76
CA ALA A 191 -18.13 -15.78 15.15
C ALA A 191 -18.81 -16.38 13.91
N ILE A 192 -20.14 -16.50 13.94
CA ILE A 192 -20.96 -16.77 12.75
C ILE A 192 -21.70 -15.48 12.38
N PRO A 193 -21.22 -14.70 11.40
CA PRO A 193 -21.89 -13.48 10.98
C PRO A 193 -23.27 -13.78 10.40
N GLU A 194 -24.26 -12.96 10.75
CA GLU A 194 -25.56 -13.00 10.09
C GLU A 194 -25.41 -12.54 8.63
N ARG A 195 -25.61 -13.47 7.69
CA ARG A 195 -25.30 -13.25 6.26
C ARG A 195 -26.03 -12.04 5.67
N ALA A 196 -27.31 -11.84 5.97
CA ALA A 196 -28.10 -10.74 5.43
C ALA A 196 -27.56 -9.37 5.88
N THR A 197 -27.28 -9.23 7.17
CA THR A 197 -26.74 -8.01 7.79
C THR A 197 -25.33 -7.69 7.25
N SER A 198 -24.48 -8.72 7.08
CA SER A 198 -23.14 -8.56 6.48
C SER A 198 -23.18 -8.14 5.00
N ALA A 199 -24.15 -8.65 4.22
CA ALA A 199 -24.31 -8.32 2.80
C ALA A 199 -24.79 -6.87 2.61
N ALA A 200 -25.74 -6.42 3.43
CA ALA A 200 -26.20 -5.04 3.44
C ALA A 200 -25.08 -4.06 3.80
N ALA A 201 -24.32 -4.34 4.87
CA ALA A 201 -23.18 -3.52 5.27
C ALA A 201 -22.06 -3.50 4.21
N THR A 202 -21.79 -4.63 3.56
CA THR A 202 -20.83 -4.72 2.45
C THR A 202 -21.27 -3.87 1.26
N THR A 203 -22.56 -3.89 0.92
CA THR A 203 -23.13 -3.12 -0.18
C THR A 203 -22.97 -1.62 0.06
N ILE A 204 -23.33 -1.14 1.24
CA ILE A 204 -23.17 0.27 1.63
C ILE A 204 -21.69 0.69 1.56
N ARG A 205 -20.78 -0.13 2.11
CA ARG A 205 -19.34 0.12 2.08
C ARG A 205 -18.83 0.23 0.64
N ASN A 206 -19.24 -0.67 -0.24
CA ASN A 206 -18.82 -0.68 -1.64
C ASN A 206 -19.35 0.52 -2.43
N GLN A 207 -20.61 0.90 -2.22
CA GLN A 207 -21.20 2.10 -2.83
C GLN A 207 -20.47 3.37 -2.41
N LEU A 208 -20.14 3.51 -1.11
CA LEU A 208 -19.36 4.64 -0.61
C LEU A 208 -17.93 4.67 -1.19
N LEU A 209 -17.30 3.50 -1.36
CA LEU A 209 -15.99 3.40 -2.01
C LEU A 209 -16.04 3.85 -3.48
N HIS A 210 -17.08 3.49 -4.22
CA HIS A 210 -17.26 3.98 -5.59
C HIS A 210 -17.38 5.50 -5.61
N LEU A 211 -18.23 6.07 -4.75
CA LEU A 211 -18.40 7.51 -4.64
C LEU A 211 -17.07 8.22 -4.32
N MET A 212 -16.29 7.68 -3.39
CA MET A 212 -14.96 8.19 -3.04
C MET A 212 -14.02 8.17 -4.26
N LEU A 213 -13.93 7.04 -4.96
CA LEU A 213 -13.05 6.88 -6.12
C LEU A 213 -13.47 7.76 -7.29
N GLU A 214 -14.76 8.00 -7.50
CA GLU A 214 -15.24 8.94 -8.50
C GLU A 214 -14.79 10.37 -8.21
N ARG A 215 -14.88 10.81 -6.94
CA ARG A 215 -14.42 12.14 -6.53
C ARG A 215 -12.91 12.28 -6.70
N VAL A 216 -12.14 11.26 -6.30
CA VAL A 216 -10.69 11.21 -6.56
C VAL A 216 -10.39 11.27 -8.06
N GLY A 217 -11.12 10.51 -8.88
CA GLY A 217 -10.98 10.52 -10.34
C GLY A 217 -11.26 11.88 -10.96
N ALA A 218 -12.31 12.57 -10.49
CA ALA A 218 -12.65 13.93 -10.93
C ALA A 218 -11.54 14.94 -10.60
N ILE A 219 -10.98 14.87 -9.38
CA ILE A 219 -9.84 15.71 -8.97
C ILE A 219 -8.63 15.43 -9.86
N ARG A 220 -8.25 14.16 -10.06
CA ARG A 220 -7.11 13.77 -10.89
C ARG A 220 -7.25 14.24 -12.34
N LYS A 221 -8.44 14.06 -12.94
CA LYS A 221 -8.75 14.52 -14.30
C LYS A 221 -8.65 16.04 -14.41
N THR A 222 -9.14 16.76 -13.41
CA THR A 222 -9.09 18.22 -13.34
C THR A 222 -7.66 18.72 -13.19
N ALA A 223 -6.88 18.11 -12.30
CA ALA A 223 -5.47 18.41 -12.10
C ALA A 223 -4.66 18.20 -13.39
N ALA A 224 -4.84 17.08 -14.08
CA ALA A 224 -4.18 16.80 -15.35
C ALA A 224 -4.47 17.88 -16.43
N HIS A 225 -5.69 18.43 -16.44
CA HIS A 225 -6.06 19.50 -17.35
C HIS A 225 -5.44 20.86 -16.97
N VAL A 226 -5.59 21.26 -15.69
CA VAL A 226 -5.13 22.57 -15.20
C VAL A 226 -3.60 22.66 -15.20
N PHE A 227 -2.94 21.60 -14.75
CA PHE A 227 -1.48 21.50 -14.61
C PHE A 227 -0.82 20.79 -15.79
N ARG A 228 -1.42 20.82 -16.98
CA ARG A 228 -0.86 20.18 -18.19
C ARG A 228 0.57 20.63 -18.56
N ARG A 229 0.97 21.83 -18.13
CA ARG A 229 2.33 22.39 -18.28
C ARG A 229 3.23 22.19 -17.05
N HIS A 230 2.71 21.54 -16.00
CA HIS A 230 3.35 21.30 -14.71
C HIS A 230 3.18 19.82 -14.29
N PRO A 231 3.79 18.87 -15.03
CA PRO A 231 3.60 17.44 -14.80
C PRO A 231 4.06 16.97 -13.40
N GLU A 232 5.02 17.66 -12.79
CA GLU A 232 5.48 17.45 -11.42
C GLU A 232 4.35 17.61 -10.40
N ILE A 233 3.45 18.58 -10.60
CA ILE A 233 2.29 18.82 -9.73
C ILE A 233 1.26 17.71 -9.91
N VAL A 234 1.01 17.29 -11.15
CA VAL A 234 0.07 16.19 -11.44
C VAL A 234 0.55 14.87 -10.78
N ARG A 235 1.86 14.68 -10.62
CA ARG A 235 2.42 13.50 -9.94
C ARG A 235 2.06 13.45 -8.45
N GLU A 236 1.83 14.58 -7.79
CA GLU A 236 1.44 14.59 -6.37
C GLU A 236 0.07 13.95 -6.12
N VAL A 237 -0.87 14.10 -7.05
CA VAL A 237 -2.26 13.60 -6.90
C VAL A 237 -2.50 12.24 -7.56
N THR A 238 -1.54 11.74 -8.33
CA THR A 238 -1.60 10.38 -8.88
C THR A 238 -1.13 9.37 -7.84
N SER A 239 -1.69 8.15 -7.89
CA SER A 239 -1.37 7.07 -6.94
C SER A 239 0.13 6.79 -6.85
N ALA A 240 0.76 7.12 -5.72
CA ALA A 240 2.15 6.78 -5.46
C ALA A 240 2.34 5.25 -5.37
N TYR A 241 1.32 4.55 -4.86
CA TYR A 241 1.27 3.10 -4.79
C TYR A 241 1.35 2.45 -6.18
N GLU A 242 0.45 2.82 -7.10
CA GLU A 242 0.49 2.27 -8.46
C GLU A 242 1.77 2.65 -9.21
N ARG A 243 2.35 3.83 -8.95
CA ARG A 243 3.66 4.18 -9.51
C ARG A 243 4.76 3.24 -9.03
N ARG A 244 4.82 2.98 -7.72
CA ARG A 244 5.77 2.03 -7.12
C ARG A 244 5.54 0.62 -7.65
N ARG A 245 4.30 0.14 -7.68
CA ARG A 245 3.92 -1.18 -8.24
C ARG A 245 4.31 -1.33 -9.71
N ARG A 246 4.04 -0.33 -10.56
CA ARG A 246 4.47 -0.35 -11.97
C ARG A 246 5.99 -0.33 -12.11
N ALA A 247 6.70 0.43 -11.27
CA ALA A 247 8.16 0.45 -11.27
C ALA A 247 8.74 -0.91 -10.85
N ALA A 248 8.20 -1.53 -9.80
CA ALA A 248 8.57 -2.87 -9.35
C ALA A 248 8.30 -3.92 -10.45
N SER A 249 7.12 -3.91 -11.06
CA SER A 249 6.80 -4.81 -12.18
C SER A 249 7.73 -4.61 -13.38
N ARG A 250 8.11 -3.36 -13.71
CA ARG A 250 9.11 -3.10 -14.76
C ARG A 250 10.51 -3.64 -14.39
N ARG A 251 10.94 -3.47 -13.14
CA ARG A 251 12.21 -4.02 -12.64
C ARG A 251 12.21 -5.54 -12.67
N GLU A 252 11.11 -6.18 -12.28
CA GLU A 252 10.94 -7.62 -12.31
C GLU A 252 10.96 -8.17 -13.74
N LYS A 253 10.23 -7.53 -14.67
CA LYS A 253 10.28 -7.87 -16.10
C LYS A 253 11.68 -7.70 -16.68
N ALA A 254 12.40 -6.64 -16.31
CA ALA A 254 13.79 -6.42 -16.73
C ALA A 254 14.73 -7.50 -16.17
N ARG A 255 14.57 -7.89 -14.89
CA ARG A 255 15.32 -9.01 -14.28
C ARG A 255 15.04 -10.34 -14.98
N LYS A 256 13.77 -10.66 -15.25
CA LYS A 256 13.38 -11.87 -16.02
C LYS A 256 13.98 -11.86 -17.43
N ALA A 257 13.90 -10.73 -18.13
CA ALA A 257 14.50 -10.59 -19.47
C ALA A 257 16.04 -10.71 -19.46
N ALA A 258 16.70 -10.24 -18.39
CA ALA A 258 18.15 -10.39 -18.23
C ALA A 258 18.55 -11.85 -17.91
N GLY A 259 17.76 -12.59 -17.13
CA GLY A 259 17.97 -14.00 -16.83
C GLY A 259 17.61 -14.97 -17.97
N SER A 260 16.86 -14.52 -18.98
CA SER A 260 16.48 -15.32 -20.15
C SER A 260 17.40 -15.14 -21.37
N LYS A 261 18.53 -14.45 -21.25
CA LYS A 261 19.51 -14.42 -22.35
C LYS A 261 20.13 -15.81 -22.52
N PRO A 262 20.03 -16.46 -23.69
CA PRO A 262 20.77 -17.69 -23.96
C PRO A 262 22.26 -17.36 -23.87
N VAL A 263 23.00 -18.17 -23.12
CA VAL A 263 24.46 -18.22 -23.22
C VAL A 263 24.77 -18.65 -24.65
N GLU A 264 25.06 -17.69 -25.53
CA GLU A 264 25.51 -17.95 -26.88
C GLU A 264 26.90 -18.59 -26.79
N ASN A 265 26.88 -19.91 -26.83
CA ASN A 265 28.03 -20.78 -26.79
C ASN A 265 28.90 -20.52 -28.03
N ARG A 266 29.83 -19.56 -27.95
CA ARG A 266 30.90 -19.40 -28.96
C ARG A 266 31.90 -20.54 -28.80
N GLN A 267 31.54 -21.71 -29.34
CA GLN A 267 32.51 -22.78 -29.62
C GLN A 267 33.16 -22.54 -30.99
N GLY A 268 34.45 -22.21 -30.94
CA GLY A 268 35.48 -22.69 -31.88
C GLY A 268 35.36 -22.33 -33.36
N ALA A 269 35.77 -21.11 -33.73
CA ALA A 269 36.30 -20.88 -35.08
C ALA A 269 37.83 -21.04 -35.03
N VAL A 270 38.32 -22.21 -35.48
CA VAL A 270 39.74 -22.47 -35.71
C VAL A 270 40.20 -21.59 -36.88
N PRO A 271 41.25 -20.77 -36.75
CA PRO A 271 41.78 -20.00 -37.87
C PRO A 271 42.48 -20.94 -38.87
N PRO A 272 42.35 -20.72 -40.19
CA PRO A 272 43.02 -21.55 -41.19
C PRO A 272 44.54 -21.32 -41.16
N PRO A 273 45.35 -22.34 -41.47
CA PRO A 273 46.81 -22.20 -41.49
C PRO A 273 47.27 -21.31 -42.65
N ALA A 274 48.20 -20.40 -42.35
CA ALA A 274 48.83 -19.52 -43.32
C ALA A 274 49.66 -20.31 -44.34
N ALA A 275 49.52 -19.95 -45.62
CA ALA A 275 50.34 -20.47 -46.71
C ALA A 275 51.79 -19.93 -46.60
N PRO A 276 52.81 -20.72 -46.95
CA PRO A 276 54.21 -20.31 -46.88
C PRO A 276 54.56 -19.27 -47.95
N ALA A 277 55.40 -18.32 -47.56
CA ALA A 277 55.89 -17.21 -48.37
C ALA A 277 56.79 -17.71 -49.53
N SER A 278 56.55 -17.18 -50.73
CA SER A 278 57.52 -17.23 -51.84
C SER A 278 58.56 -16.11 -51.70
N PRO A 279 59.83 -16.38 -52.08
CA PRO A 279 60.96 -15.52 -51.76
C PRO A 279 61.08 -14.29 -52.68
N ALA A 280 61.71 -13.27 -52.11
CA ALA A 280 62.02 -11.98 -52.70
C ALA A 280 62.79 -12.08 -54.03
N GLY A 281 62.34 -11.32 -55.02
CA GLY A 281 63.13 -10.99 -56.20
C GLY A 281 64.29 -10.06 -55.83
N ALA A 282 65.49 -10.45 -56.23
CA ALA A 282 66.66 -9.59 -56.23
C ALA A 282 66.61 -8.58 -57.41
N PRO A 283 67.22 -7.39 -57.27
CA PRO A 283 67.19 -6.32 -58.27
C PRO A 283 68.20 -6.57 -59.40
N PRO A 284 68.16 -5.79 -60.50
CA PRO A 284 68.70 -6.20 -61.80
C PRO A 284 70.21 -6.00 -61.95
N SER A 285 70.82 -6.90 -62.73
CA SER A 285 71.76 -6.60 -63.82
C SER A 285 71.75 -7.78 -64.80
#